data_AF-A0A951FX04-F1
#
_entry.id   AF-A0A951FX04-F1
#
_cell.length_a   1.000
_cell.length_b   1.000
_cell.length_c   1.000
_cell.angle_alpha   90.00
_cell.angle_beta   90.00
_cell.angle_gamma   90.00
#
_symmetry.space_group_name_H-M   'P 1'
#
loop_
_entity.id
_entity.type
_entity.pdbx_description
1 polymer ?
#
loop_
_entity_poly.entity_id
_entity_poly.type
_entity_poly.pdbx_seq_one_letter_code
_entity_poly.pdbx_strand_id
1 'polypeptide(L)'
;MTETLTIGRREVGITHPDRPVFPEAKLSKLDLARHYERVATAMIPYIRDRPLALQAYPQGIDGDGFFMKSVPGYFPDWVKRVTVPKKGGTITHVLAQDAATLVYLAGQNVVTVHTWLSKADKPDQPDRLTLDFDPSGGGFAEVRAAARAAGDRLRDLGLSPYAMTTGSRGIHVICPLRRGPGFPEVHAFARRLAEEMVADDPNHLTLAWRKAERGRRIYVDVNRIAYAQHAVGPYTVRPRPKAPVAVPLHWEELSDRALKPDRWTIKNLPARLDEGDPWSGMTGARALPKRTSS
;
A
#
# COMPACT_ATOMS: atom_id res chain seq x y z
N MET A 1 -22.54 -23.47 -1.37
CA MET A 1 -21.61 -23.80 -2.47
C MET A 1 -20.23 -23.26 -2.12
N THR A 2 -19.18 -24.04 -2.36
CA THR A 2 -17.78 -23.69 -2.12
C THR A 2 -17.00 -24.05 -3.36
N GLU A 3 -16.24 -23.09 -3.88
CA GLU A 3 -15.30 -23.32 -4.99
C GLU A 3 -13.90 -23.55 -4.42
N THR A 4 -13.20 -24.59 -4.86
CA THR A 4 -11.84 -24.89 -4.37
C THR A 4 -10.80 -24.45 -5.39
N LEU A 5 -9.87 -23.58 -4.97
CA LEU A 5 -8.75 -23.14 -5.78
C LEU A 5 -7.47 -23.87 -5.40
N THR A 6 -6.80 -24.51 -6.36
CA THR A 6 -5.48 -25.13 -6.16
C THR A 6 -4.38 -24.09 -6.39
N ILE A 7 -3.76 -23.63 -5.30
CA ILE A 7 -2.71 -22.61 -5.31
C ILE A 7 -1.38 -23.24 -4.90
N GLY A 8 -0.54 -23.58 -5.88
CA GLY A 8 0.67 -24.35 -5.65
C GLY A 8 0.33 -25.74 -5.10
N ARG A 9 0.75 -26.03 -3.85
CA ARG A 9 0.46 -27.31 -3.18
C ARG A 9 -0.75 -27.26 -2.25
N ARG A 10 -1.52 -26.16 -2.24
CA ARG A 10 -2.62 -25.95 -1.30
C ARG A 10 -3.95 -25.90 -2.02
N GLU A 11 -4.98 -26.44 -1.39
CA GLU A 11 -6.37 -26.23 -1.75
C GLU A 11 -6.96 -25.15 -0.85
N VAL A 12 -7.56 -24.12 -1.46
CA VAL A 12 -8.17 -22.99 -0.75
C VAL A 12 -9.64 -22.89 -1.14
N GLY A 13 -10.52 -23.15 -0.17
CA GLY A 13 -11.98 -23.06 -0.37
C GLY A 13 -12.51 -21.63 -0.29
N ILE A 14 -13.27 -21.23 -1.31
CA ILE A 14 -13.99 -19.97 -1.42
C ILE A 14 -15.50 -20.26 -1.26
N THR A 15 -16.02 -20.06 -0.05
CA THR A 15 -17.46 -20.21 0.24
C THR A 15 -18.27 -19.10 -0.44
N HIS A 16 -19.52 -19.32 -0.85
CA HIS A 16 -20.32 -18.28 -1.53
C HIS A 16 -19.54 -17.55 -2.66
N PRO A 17 -18.97 -18.30 -3.62
CA PRO A 17 -18.06 -17.74 -4.62
C PRO A 17 -18.70 -16.62 -5.44
N ASP A 18 -19.99 -16.78 -5.79
CA ASP A 18 -20.76 -15.85 -6.62
C ASP A 18 -21.23 -14.60 -5.88
N ARG A 19 -20.99 -14.50 -4.56
CA ARG A 19 -21.44 -13.35 -3.76
C ARG A 19 -20.85 -12.06 -4.36
N PRO A 20 -21.66 -11.06 -4.73
CA PRO A 20 -21.16 -9.79 -5.22
C PRO A 20 -20.28 -9.10 -4.18
N VAL A 21 -19.07 -8.71 -4.57
CA VAL A 21 -18.19 -7.84 -3.76
C VAL A 21 -18.18 -6.43 -4.32
N PHE A 22 -18.16 -6.30 -5.66
CA PHE A 22 -18.24 -5.02 -6.38
C PHE A 22 -19.42 -5.06 -7.37
N PRO A 23 -20.63 -4.62 -6.95
CA PRO A 23 -21.82 -4.71 -7.80
C PRO A 23 -21.71 -3.92 -9.11
N GLU A 24 -21.21 -2.68 -9.09
CA GLU A 24 -21.02 -1.87 -10.31
C GLU A 24 -20.03 -2.53 -11.29
N ALA A 25 -18.92 -3.04 -10.78
CA ALA A 25 -17.95 -3.77 -11.59
C ALA A 25 -18.42 -5.18 -11.99
N LYS A 26 -19.54 -5.68 -11.44
CA LYS A 26 -20.01 -7.08 -11.60
C LYS A 26 -18.92 -8.10 -11.21
N LEU A 27 -18.24 -7.87 -10.08
CA LEU A 27 -17.20 -8.77 -9.58
C LEU A 27 -17.64 -9.45 -8.28
N SER A 28 -17.51 -10.77 -8.28
CA SER A 28 -17.83 -11.69 -7.20
C SER A 28 -16.67 -11.86 -6.21
N LYS A 29 -16.89 -12.64 -5.16
CA LYS A 29 -15.83 -13.02 -4.22
C LYS A 29 -14.78 -13.92 -4.89
N LEU A 30 -15.20 -14.80 -5.80
CA LEU A 30 -14.29 -15.62 -6.57
C LEU A 30 -13.40 -14.77 -7.49
N ASP A 31 -13.95 -13.73 -8.12
CA ASP A 31 -13.15 -12.81 -8.95
C ASP A 31 -12.07 -12.09 -8.14
N LEU A 32 -12.40 -11.66 -6.92
CA LEU A 32 -11.43 -11.06 -6.00
C LEU A 32 -10.33 -12.07 -5.62
N ALA A 33 -10.68 -13.33 -5.36
CA ALA A 33 -9.72 -14.38 -5.06
C ALA A 33 -8.78 -14.65 -6.25
N ARG A 34 -9.32 -14.74 -7.47
CA ARG A 34 -8.56 -14.92 -8.72
C ARG A 34 -7.67 -13.72 -9.04
N HIS A 35 -8.10 -12.50 -8.71
CA HIS A 35 -7.24 -11.32 -8.78
C HIS A 35 -6.00 -11.49 -7.89
N TYR A 36 -6.19 -11.85 -6.63
CA TYR A 36 -5.09 -12.02 -5.68
C TYR A 36 -4.15 -13.18 -6.03
N GLU A 37 -4.67 -14.27 -6.60
CA GLU A 37 -3.85 -15.31 -7.21
C GLU A 37 -2.95 -14.74 -8.31
N ARG A 38 -3.55 -13.98 -9.25
CA ARG A 38 -2.86 -13.43 -10.42
C ARG A 38 -1.74 -12.45 -10.06
N VAL A 39 -2.00 -11.54 -9.12
CA VAL A 39 -1.00 -10.53 -8.72
C VAL A 39 0.04 -11.07 -7.74
N ALA A 40 -0.15 -12.27 -7.18
CA ALA A 40 0.68 -12.76 -6.09
C ALA A 40 2.19 -12.76 -6.42
N THR A 41 2.57 -13.16 -7.63
CA THR A 41 3.97 -13.20 -8.07
C THR A 41 4.63 -11.81 -8.01
N ALA A 42 3.92 -10.76 -8.45
CA ALA A 42 4.40 -9.38 -8.41
C ALA A 42 4.23 -8.74 -7.01
N MET A 43 3.18 -9.09 -6.27
CA MET A 43 2.84 -8.48 -4.98
C MET A 43 3.69 -8.99 -3.81
N ILE A 44 3.92 -10.31 -3.74
CA ILE A 44 4.56 -10.96 -2.58
C ILE A 44 5.95 -10.39 -2.27
N PRO A 45 6.85 -10.14 -3.24
CA PRO A 45 8.17 -9.56 -2.95
C PRO A 45 8.11 -8.28 -2.11
N TYR A 46 7.05 -7.47 -2.28
CA TYR A 46 6.90 -6.20 -1.58
C TYR A 46 6.18 -6.28 -0.24
N ILE A 47 5.41 -7.33 0.01
CA ILE A 47 4.62 -7.46 1.25
C ILE A 47 5.12 -8.56 2.19
N ARG A 48 5.98 -9.45 1.70
CA ARG A 48 6.53 -10.59 2.45
C ARG A 48 7.19 -10.13 3.75
N ASP A 49 6.97 -10.92 4.80
CA ASP A 49 7.46 -10.69 6.16
C ASP A 49 6.99 -9.37 6.82
N ARG A 50 6.02 -8.66 6.23
CA ARG A 50 5.43 -7.46 6.84
C ARG A 50 4.12 -7.81 7.54
N PRO A 51 3.93 -7.41 8.81
CA PRO A 51 2.63 -7.50 9.45
C PRO A 51 1.57 -6.78 8.61
N LEU A 52 0.41 -7.42 8.45
CA LEU A 52 -0.69 -6.88 7.66
C LEU A 52 -1.78 -6.25 8.52
N ALA A 53 -2.38 -5.18 8.01
CA ALA A 53 -3.69 -4.68 8.44
C ALA A 53 -4.67 -4.89 7.29
N LEU A 54 -5.72 -5.66 7.53
CA LEU A 54 -6.59 -6.17 6.47
C LEU A 54 -7.92 -5.43 6.51
N GLN A 55 -8.37 -4.89 5.38
CA GLN A 55 -9.67 -4.23 5.28
C GLN A 55 -10.66 -5.18 4.64
N ALA A 56 -11.64 -5.64 5.41
CA ALA A 56 -12.61 -6.64 4.99
C ALA A 56 -14.01 -6.06 4.80
N TYR A 57 -14.75 -6.63 3.84
CA TYR A 57 -16.12 -6.23 3.45
C TYR A 57 -17.02 -7.46 3.32
N PRO A 58 -17.54 -8.00 4.45
CA PRO A 58 -18.34 -9.23 4.44
C PRO A 58 -19.59 -9.17 3.57
N GLN A 59 -20.20 -7.99 3.43
CA GLN A 59 -21.40 -7.76 2.60
C GLN A 59 -21.09 -7.08 1.25
N GLY A 60 -19.81 -7.03 0.86
CA GLY A 60 -19.37 -6.27 -0.33
C GLY A 60 -19.14 -4.80 0.00
N ILE A 61 -18.64 -4.04 -0.98
CA ILE A 61 -18.14 -2.68 -0.74
C ILE A 61 -19.22 -1.64 -0.44
N ASP A 62 -20.49 -1.95 -0.72
CA ASP A 62 -21.64 -1.09 -0.44
C ASP A 62 -22.13 -1.25 1.02
N GLY A 63 -21.66 -2.29 1.72
CA GLY A 63 -21.88 -2.48 3.15
C GLY A 63 -20.71 -2.00 4.01
N ASP A 64 -20.87 -2.14 5.32
CA ASP A 64 -19.83 -1.76 6.27
C ASP A 64 -18.57 -2.64 6.13
N GLY A 65 -17.43 -1.96 6.07
CA GLY A 65 -16.12 -2.59 6.14
C GLY A 65 -15.47 -2.41 7.50
N PHE A 66 -14.51 -3.27 7.83
CA PHE A 66 -13.73 -3.15 9.07
C PHE A 66 -12.25 -3.49 8.86
N PHE A 67 -11.42 -3.01 9.79
CA PHE A 67 -10.00 -3.35 9.84
C PHE A 67 -9.75 -4.53 10.77
N MET A 68 -9.29 -5.64 10.20
CA MET A 68 -8.78 -6.80 10.90
C MET A 68 -7.27 -6.68 11.08
N LYS A 69 -6.85 -6.22 12.26
CA LYS A 69 -5.44 -6.13 12.66
C LYS A 69 -4.98 -7.37 13.43
N SER A 70 -5.89 -8.02 14.17
CA SER A 70 -5.61 -9.27 14.87
C SER A 70 -6.10 -10.45 14.05
N VAL A 71 -5.27 -11.48 13.89
CA VAL A 71 -5.66 -12.73 13.21
C VAL A 71 -6.76 -13.45 14.00
N PRO A 72 -7.87 -13.84 13.37
CA PRO A 72 -8.88 -14.69 14.00
C PRO A 72 -8.35 -16.11 14.29
N GLY A 73 -8.82 -16.72 15.37
CA GLY A 73 -8.40 -18.06 15.79
C GLY A 73 -8.71 -19.18 14.78
N TYR A 74 -9.72 -18.99 13.91
CA TYR A 74 -10.14 -19.96 12.91
C TYR A 74 -9.27 -19.98 11.64
N PHE A 75 -8.30 -19.07 11.51
CA PHE A 75 -7.41 -19.09 10.34
C PHE A 75 -6.61 -20.40 10.33
N PRO A 76 -6.36 -21.01 9.16
CA PRO A 76 -5.54 -22.21 9.07
C PRO A 76 -4.12 -22.00 9.61
N ASP A 77 -3.50 -23.07 10.10
CA ASP A 77 -2.16 -23.03 10.69
C ASP A 77 -1.07 -22.69 9.67
N TRP A 78 -1.31 -22.99 8.39
CA TRP A 78 -0.39 -22.66 7.30
C TRP A 78 -0.36 -21.15 6.98
N VAL A 79 -1.37 -20.38 7.42
CA VAL A 79 -1.33 -18.91 7.32
C VAL A 79 -0.35 -18.39 8.36
N LYS A 80 0.83 -17.97 7.91
CA LYS A 80 1.89 -17.49 8.80
C LYS A 80 1.44 -16.25 9.57
N ARG A 81 1.83 -16.21 10.84
CA ARG A 81 1.46 -15.15 11.79
C ARG A 81 2.69 -14.58 12.47
N VAL A 82 2.58 -13.36 12.97
CA VAL A 82 3.57 -12.77 13.88
C VAL A 82 2.87 -12.09 15.03
N THR A 83 3.34 -12.35 16.24
CA THR A 83 2.91 -11.64 17.44
C THR A 83 3.89 -10.50 17.70
N VAL A 84 3.39 -9.26 17.73
CA VAL A 84 4.18 -8.06 17.97
C VAL A 84 3.69 -7.31 19.20
N PRO A 85 4.55 -6.53 19.88
CA PRO A 85 4.13 -5.70 21.00
C PRO A 85 3.10 -4.63 20.60
N LYS A 86 2.20 -4.30 21.51
CA LYS A 86 1.35 -3.10 21.46
C LYS A 86 1.28 -2.48 22.85
N LYS A 87 0.74 -1.26 22.95
CA LYS A 87 0.45 -0.68 24.28
C LYS A 87 -0.48 -1.62 25.06
N GLY A 88 -0.03 -2.09 26.22
CA GLY A 88 -0.80 -2.97 27.10
C GLY A 88 -0.93 -4.43 26.64
N GLY A 89 0.00 -4.94 25.81
CA GLY A 89 0.06 -6.37 25.49
C GLY A 89 0.67 -6.67 24.14
N THR A 90 0.13 -7.67 23.44
CA THR A 90 0.55 -8.05 22.09
C THR A 90 -0.62 -8.09 21.12
N ILE A 91 -0.31 -8.16 19.83
CA ILE A 91 -1.28 -8.39 18.76
C ILE A 91 -0.65 -9.31 17.73
N THR A 92 -1.46 -10.24 17.22
CA THR A 92 -1.03 -11.22 16.22
C THR A 92 -1.50 -10.77 14.84
N HIS A 93 -0.58 -10.55 13.91
CA HIS A 93 -0.86 -10.15 12.53
C HIS A 93 -0.63 -11.31 11.55
N VAL A 94 -1.29 -11.25 10.39
CA VAL A 94 -0.98 -12.14 9.26
C VAL A 94 0.34 -11.70 8.62
N LEU A 95 1.12 -12.67 8.14
CA LEU A 95 2.23 -12.49 7.20
C LEU A 95 1.87 -13.18 5.89
N ALA A 96 1.66 -12.41 4.81
CA ALA A 96 1.42 -13.00 3.49
C ALA A 96 2.75 -13.42 2.85
N GLN A 97 3.04 -14.71 2.91
CA GLN A 97 4.29 -15.29 2.39
C GLN A 97 4.14 -15.84 0.97
N ASP A 98 2.91 -16.15 0.56
CA ASP A 98 2.60 -16.84 -0.69
C ASP A 98 1.21 -16.46 -1.24
N ALA A 99 0.96 -16.87 -2.48
CA ALA A 99 -0.30 -16.66 -3.18
C ALA A 99 -1.49 -17.29 -2.45
N ALA A 100 -1.32 -18.49 -1.87
CA ALA A 100 -2.37 -19.19 -1.17
C ALA A 100 -2.91 -18.36 0.01
N THR A 101 -2.02 -17.67 0.74
CA THR A 101 -2.41 -16.74 1.81
C THR A 101 -3.27 -15.60 1.28
N LEU A 102 -2.86 -14.96 0.18
CA LEU A 102 -3.64 -13.85 -0.41
C LEU A 102 -5.03 -14.29 -0.91
N VAL A 103 -5.09 -15.44 -1.58
CA VAL A 103 -6.35 -16.05 -2.05
C VAL A 103 -7.27 -16.38 -0.87
N TYR A 104 -6.71 -16.96 0.21
CA TYR A 104 -7.47 -17.23 1.42
C TYR A 104 -8.02 -15.95 2.06
N LEU A 105 -7.21 -14.90 2.18
CA LEU A 105 -7.64 -13.60 2.70
C LEU A 105 -8.81 -13.02 1.88
N ALA A 106 -8.76 -13.12 0.55
CA ALA A 106 -9.88 -12.74 -0.31
C ALA A 106 -11.14 -13.55 -0.01
N GLY A 107 -11.00 -14.86 0.23
CA GLY A 107 -12.07 -15.75 0.70
C GLY A 107 -12.69 -15.31 2.04
N GLN A 108 -11.88 -14.70 2.91
CA GLN A 108 -12.30 -14.04 4.17
C GLN A 108 -12.83 -12.61 3.96
N ASN A 109 -13.18 -12.25 2.72
CA ASN A 109 -13.73 -10.96 2.33
C ASN A 109 -12.76 -9.78 2.49
N VAL A 110 -11.45 -10.04 2.60
CA VAL A 110 -10.43 -8.97 2.60
C VAL A 110 -10.34 -8.38 1.20
N VAL A 111 -10.72 -7.11 1.08
CA VAL A 111 -10.61 -6.35 -0.17
C VAL A 111 -9.25 -5.67 -0.26
N THR A 112 -8.76 -5.09 0.85
CA THR A 112 -7.52 -4.30 0.84
C THR A 112 -6.50 -4.83 1.84
N VAL A 113 -5.29 -5.07 1.34
CA VAL A 113 -4.12 -5.43 2.15
C VAL A 113 -3.29 -4.17 2.40
N HIS A 114 -3.14 -3.81 3.66
CA HIS A 114 -2.21 -2.78 4.10
C HIS A 114 -0.99 -3.42 4.76
N THR A 115 0.19 -2.86 4.50
CA THR A 115 1.45 -3.36 5.04
C THR A 115 2.08 -2.35 5.99
N TRP A 116 2.73 -2.87 7.02
CA TRP A 116 3.65 -2.08 7.84
C TRP A 116 4.86 -1.60 7.02
N LEU A 117 5.49 -0.51 7.47
CA LEU A 117 6.73 0.02 6.89
C LEU A 117 7.99 -0.72 7.37
N SER A 118 7.85 -1.64 8.34
CA SER A 118 8.89 -2.53 8.83
C SER A 118 8.53 -3.99 8.57
N LYS A 119 9.54 -4.86 8.65
CA LYS A 119 9.37 -6.32 8.68
C LYS A 119 9.21 -6.82 10.11
N ALA A 120 8.59 -7.99 10.23
CA ALA A 120 8.25 -8.65 11.49
C ALA A 120 9.45 -8.97 12.39
N ASP A 121 10.64 -9.20 11.82
CA ASP A 121 11.86 -9.55 12.56
C ASP A 121 12.49 -8.34 13.28
N LYS A 122 12.24 -7.12 12.79
CA LYS A 122 12.69 -5.85 13.39
C LYS A 122 11.56 -4.81 13.28
N PRO A 123 10.46 -4.97 14.04
CA PRO A 123 9.25 -4.20 13.83
C PRO A 123 9.39 -2.72 14.19
N ASP A 124 10.41 -2.35 14.97
CA ASP A 124 10.79 -0.99 15.38
C ASP A 124 11.72 -0.26 14.39
N GLN A 125 12.32 -0.99 13.45
CA GLN A 125 13.25 -0.46 12.45
C GLN A 125 12.61 -0.53 11.05
N PRO A 126 11.99 0.56 10.56
CA PRO A 126 11.44 0.59 9.22
C PRO A 126 12.52 0.36 8.17
N ASP A 127 12.19 -0.46 7.17
CA ASP A 127 12.98 -0.65 5.95
C ASP A 127 12.35 0.08 4.76
N ARG A 128 11.36 0.96 5.04
CA ARG A 128 10.70 1.83 4.07
C ARG A 128 10.41 3.20 4.65
N LEU A 129 10.62 4.22 3.83
CA LEU A 129 10.01 5.54 3.96
C LEU A 129 8.85 5.62 2.96
N THR A 130 7.73 6.24 3.36
CA THR A 130 6.57 6.46 2.50
C THR A 130 6.08 7.90 2.68
N LEU A 131 6.01 8.65 1.58
CA LEU A 131 5.31 9.93 1.48
C LEU A 131 3.99 9.68 0.76
N ASP A 132 2.88 10.04 1.39
CA ASP A 132 1.55 9.91 0.82
C ASP A 132 1.02 11.28 0.39
N PHE A 133 0.82 11.47 -0.92
CA PHE A 133 0.28 12.68 -1.51
C PHE A 133 -1.22 12.51 -1.76
N ASP A 134 -2.05 12.85 -0.77
CA ASP A 134 -3.52 12.80 -0.89
C ASP A 134 -4.09 14.20 -1.16
N PRO A 135 -4.83 14.41 -2.26
CA PRO A 135 -5.47 15.68 -2.52
C PRO A 135 -6.59 15.95 -1.50
N SER A 136 -6.55 17.12 -0.85
CA SER A 136 -7.67 17.62 -0.01
C SER A 136 -8.70 18.41 -0.84
N GLY A 137 -8.22 18.93 -1.97
CA GLY A 137 -8.87 19.52 -3.13
C GLY A 137 -7.77 19.62 -4.21
N GLY A 138 -8.01 20.25 -5.36
CA GLY A 138 -7.00 20.31 -6.42
C GLY A 138 -6.97 19.08 -7.34
N GLY A 139 -6.27 19.20 -8.47
CA GLY A 139 -6.23 18.17 -9.49
C GLY A 139 -5.19 17.08 -9.23
N PHE A 140 -5.36 15.96 -9.92
CA PHE A 140 -4.36 14.88 -9.90
C PHE A 140 -3.06 15.27 -10.62
N ALA A 141 -3.07 16.31 -11.46
CA ALA A 141 -1.87 16.80 -12.13
C ALA A 141 -0.86 17.37 -11.12
N GLU A 142 -1.36 18.10 -10.12
CA GLU A 142 -0.61 18.66 -9.01
C GLU A 142 -0.07 17.54 -8.11
N VAL A 143 -0.85 16.48 -7.87
CA VAL A 143 -0.39 15.28 -7.14
C VAL A 143 0.78 14.62 -7.87
N ARG A 144 0.71 14.45 -9.20
CA ARG A 144 1.81 13.90 -10.00
C ARG A 144 3.05 14.79 -9.94
N ALA A 145 2.88 16.11 -9.99
CA ALA A 145 3.98 17.07 -9.89
C ALA A 145 4.67 17.00 -8.52
N ALA A 146 3.89 16.98 -7.43
CA ALA A 146 4.40 16.86 -6.07
C ALA A 146 5.17 15.54 -5.87
N ALA A 147 4.62 14.43 -6.37
CA ALA A 147 5.27 13.12 -6.29
C ALA A 147 6.60 13.08 -7.06
N ARG A 148 6.67 13.66 -8.26
CA ARG A 148 7.94 13.80 -9.01
C ARG A 148 8.96 14.61 -8.22
N ALA A 149 8.57 15.78 -7.71
CA ALA A 149 9.46 16.62 -6.91
C ALA A 149 10.02 15.89 -5.68
N ALA A 150 9.20 15.06 -5.01
CA ALA A 150 9.67 14.20 -3.92
C ALA A 150 10.67 13.13 -4.41
N GLY A 151 10.39 12.51 -5.55
CA GLY A 151 11.29 11.55 -6.19
C GLY A 151 12.64 12.18 -6.53
N ASP A 152 12.65 13.37 -7.09
CA ASP A 152 13.87 14.10 -7.46
C ASP A 152 14.72 14.40 -6.22
N ARG A 153 14.14 15.00 -5.19
CA ARG A 153 14.86 15.30 -3.93
C ARG A 153 15.41 14.05 -3.25
N LEU A 154 14.65 12.95 -3.22
CA LEU A 154 15.12 11.69 -2.65
C LEU A 154 16.32 11.14 -3.44
N ARG A 155 16.29 11.23 -4.79
CA ARG A 155 17.44 10.85 -5.63
C ARG A 155 18.66 11.73 -5.41
N ASP A 156 18.47 13.05 -5.27
CA ASP A 156 19.55 14.00 -4.98
C ASP A 156 20.23 13.70 -3.63
N LEU A 157 19.45 13.19 -2.67
CA LEU A 157 19.93 12.72 -1.37
C LEU A 157 20.54 11.30 -1.41
N GLY A 158 20.74 10.72 -2.60
CA GLY A 158 21.35 9.40 -2.80
C GLY A 158 20.44 8.21 -2.45
N LEU A 159 19.14 8.45 -2.30
CA LEU A 159 18.13 7.43 -2.07
C LEU A 159 17.54 6.91 -3.40
N SER A 160 16.82 5.79 -3.34
CA SER A 160 16.24 5.15 -4.52
C SER A 160 14.71 5.10 -4.39
N PRO A 161 13.99 6.18 -4.73
CA PRO A 161 12.54 6.25 -4.56
C PRO A 161 11.80 5.57 -5.71
N TYR A 162 10.60 5.11 -5.41
CA TYR A 162 9.66 4.44 -6.29
C TYR A 162 8.26 5.06 -6.14
N ALA A 163 7.46 5.06 -7.18
CA ALA A 163 6.11 5.62 -7.14
C ALA A 163 5.03 4.54 -7.36
N MET A 164 3.84 4.75 -6.80
CA MET A 164 2.65 3.98 -7.13
C MET A 164 1.39 4.84 -7.05
N THR A 165 0.41 4.57 -7.92
CA THR A 165 -0.95 5.07 -7.67
C THR A 165 -1.53 4.35 -6.47
N THR A 166 -2.34 5.07 -5.68
CA THR A 166 -3.01 4.46 -4.53
C THR A 166 -4.22 3.61 -4.93
N GLY A 167 -4.75 3.74 -6.14
CA GLY A 167 -6.06 3.19 -6.51
C GLY A 167 -7.22 4.00 -5.91
N SER A 168 -6.96 5.16 -5.31
CA SER A 168 -8.01 6.05 -4.78
C SER A 168 -7.90 7.48 -5.29
N ARG A 169 -6.95 8.26 -4.80
CA ARG A 169 -6.87 9.71 -5.10
C ARG A 169 -5.44 10.20 -5.23
N GLY A 170 -4.55 9.61 -4.44
CA GLY A 170 -3.17 10.05 -4.31
C GLY A 170 -2.15 9.14 -4.99
N ILE A 171 -0.89 9.53 -4.80
CA ILE A 171 0.32 8.77 -5.15
C ILE A 171 1.11 8.53 -3.87
N HIS A 172 1.67 7.33 -3.73
CA HIS A 172 2.70 7.05 -2.73
C HIS A 172 4.07 7.13 -3.39
N VAL A 173 4.98 7.87 -2.77
CA VAL A 173 6.43 7.80 -3.06
C VAL A 173 7.08 7.00 -1.94
N ILE A 174 7.68 5.88 -2.30
CA ILE A 174 8.22 4.88 -1.36
C ILE A 174 9.70 4.73 -1.61
N CYS A 175 10.50 4.72 -0.54
CA CYS A 175 11.93 4.49 -0.64
C CYS A 175 12.37 3.36 0.30
N PRO A 176 12.98 2.27 -0.22
CA PRO A 176 13.59 1.24 0.61
C PRO A 176 14.79 1.80 1.36
N LEU A 177 14.85 1.53 2.66
CA LEU A 177 15.90 1.99 3.57
C LEU A 177 16.66 0.80 4.16
N ARG A 178 17.98 0.97 4.32
CA ARG A 178 18.78 0.05 5.10
C ARG A 178 18.34 0.14 6.56
N ARG A 179 17.96 -1.00 7.13
CA ARG A 179 17.55 -1.10 8.54
C ARG A 179 18.66 -0.62 9.47
N GLY A 180 18.27 0.11 10.51
CA GLY A 180 19.16 0.74 11.49
C GLY A 180 18.46 1.90 12.19
N PRO A 181 18.01 2.93 11.46
CA PRO A 181 17.20 4.01 12.00
C PRO A 181 15.87 3.51 12.55
N GLY A 182 15.44 4.08 13.69
CA GLY A 182 14.09 3.87 14.22
C GLY A 182 13.06 4.78 13.54
N PHE A 183 11.77 4.50 13.75
CA PHE A 183 10.69 5.34 13.23
C PHE A 183 10.82 6.84 13.52
N PRO A 184 11.21 7.30 14.73
CA PRO A 184 11.36 8.74 14.99
C PRO A 184 12.38 9.42 14.06
N GLU A 185 13.48 8.74 13.75
CA GLU A 185 14.54 9.27 12.89
C GLU A 185 14.07 9.36 11.43
N VAL A 186 13.44 8.29 10.91
CA VAL A 186 12.89 8.27 9.55
C VAL A 186 11.75 9.28 9.40
N HIS A 187 10.88 9.41 10.41
CA HIS A 187 9.81 10.40 10.41
C HIS A 187 10.37 11.82 10.43
N ALA A 188 11.38 12.11 11.27
CA ALA A 188 12.01 13.42 11.31
C ALA A 188 12.66 13.80 9.97
N PHE A 189 13.30 12.84 9.30
CA PHE A 189 13.83 13.04 7.95
C PHE A 189 12.72 13.35 6.93
N ALA A 190 11.69 12.50 6.87
CA ALA A 190 10.57 12.69 5.95
C ALA A 190 9.83 14.01 6.19
N ARG A 191 9.68 14.40 7.46
CA ARG A 191 9.05 15.65 7.86
C ARG A 191 9.84 16.86 7.35
N ARG A 192 11.17 16.90 7.51
CA ARG A 192 11.99 18.01 6.98
C ARG A 192 11.87 18.13 5.47
N LEU A 193 11.98 17.00 4.77
CA LEU A 193 11.79 16.96 3.32
C LEU A 193 10.41 17.52 2.92
N ALA A 194 9.35 17.15 3.63
CA ALA A 194 8.01 17.66 3.38
C ALA A 194 7.87 19.16 3.74
N GLU A 195 8.53 19.63 4.79
CA GLU A 195 8.58 21.05 5.17
C GLU A 195 9.25 21.89 4.10
N GLU A 196 10.39 21.43 3.55
CA GLU A 196 11.06 22.05 2.41
C GLU A 196 10.18 22.06 1.16
N MET A 197 9.50 20.95 0.85
CA MET A 197 8.55 20.90 -0.28
C MET A 197 7.41 21.91 -0.12
N VAL A 198 6.87 22.05 1.09
CA VAL A 198 5.82 23.05 1.38
C VAL A 198 6.36 24.48 1.31
N ALA A 199 7.61 24.71 1.71
CA ALA A 199 8.23 26.03 1.58
C ALA A 199 8.40 26.44 0.11
N ASP A 200 8.73 25.48 -0.76
CA ASP A 200 8.91 25.72 -2.20
C ASP A 200 7.57 25.86 -2.96
N ASP A 201 6.50 25.20 -2.49
CA ASP A 201 5.16 25.30 -3.09
C ASP A 201 4.02 25.40 -2.04
N PRO A 202 3.93 26.52 -1.29
CA PRO A 202 2.96 26.68 -0.20
C PRO A 202 1.52 26.83 -0.68
N ASN A 203 1.33 27.12 -1.98
CA ASN A 203 0.04 27.30 -2.61
C ASN A 203 -0.63 25.96 -2.96
N HIS A 204 0.15 24.91 -3.21
CA HIS A 204 -0.38 23.59 -3.54
C HIS A 204 -0.09 22.52 -2.49
N LEU A 205 0.91 22.67 -1.63
CA LEU A 205 1.29 21.67 -0.62
C LEU A 205 1.00 22.13 0.80
N THR A 206 0.70 21.19 1.69
CA THR A 206 0.51 21.48 3.12
C THR A 206 0.85 20.31 4.02
N LEU A 207 1.29 20.62 5.24
CA LEU A 207 1.45 19.70 6.36
C LEU A 207 0.34 19.82 7.41
N ALA A 208 -0.70 20.62 7.14
CA ALA A 208 -1.80 20.81 8.08
C ALA A 208 -2.55 19.51 8.35
N TRP A 209 -2.48 19.03 9.60
CA TRP A 209 -3.12 17.78 10.01
C TRP A 209 -4.64 17.85 9.85
N ARG A 210 -5.26 18.97 10.23
CA ARG A 210 -6.72 19.16 10.16
C ARG A 210 -7.15 19.43 8.73
N LYS A 211 -8.07 18.61 8.20
CA LYS A 211 -8.57 18.73 6.81
C LYS A 211 -9.11 20.14 6.49
N ALA A 212 -9.77 20.79 7.46
CA ALA A 212 -10.30 22.14 7.29
C ALA A 212 -9.22 23.21 7.00
N GLU A 213 -8.00 23.01 7.49
CA GLU A 213 -6.88 23.96 7.33
C GLU A 213 -6.12 23.75 6.01
N ARG A 214 -6.41 22.65 5.29
CA ARG A 214 -5.70 22.29 4.06
C ARG A 214 -6.20 23.10 2.86
N GLY A 215 -7.46 23.52 2.86
CA GLY A 215 -8.10 24.12 1.68
C GLY A 215 -8.01 23.17 0.48
N ARG A 216 -7.54 23.69 -0.66
CA ARG A 216 -7.33 22.90 -1.89
C ARG A 216 -5.94 22.24 -1.99
N ARG A 217 -5.11 22.37 -0.96
CA ARG A 217 -3.72 21.89 -0.98
C ARG A 217 -3.64 20.38 -0.80
N ILE A 218 -2.65 19.79 -1.43
CA ILE A 218 -2.26 18.39 -1.28
C ILE A 218 -1.62 18.23 0.10
N TYR A 219 -2.13 17.26 0.83
CA TYR A 219 -1.55 16.90 2.10
C TYR A 219 -0.35 16.00 1.87
N VAL A 220 0.84 16.42 2.31
CA VAL A 220 2.05 15.58 2.30
C VAL A 220 2.07 14.77 3.60
N ASP A 221 1.42 13.61 3.60
CA ASP A 221 1.26 12.80 4.81
C ASP A 221 2.52 11.99 5.12
N VAL A 222 3.22 12.40 6.17
CA VAL A 222 4.38 11.70 6.74
C VAL A 222 4.02 10.87 7.99
N ASN A 223 2.78 10.96 8.47
CA ASN A 223 2.37 10.31 9.74
C ASN A 223 2.17 8.80 9.61
N ARG A 224 2.28 8.26 8.38
CA ARG A 224 2.39 6.82 8.14
C ARG A 224 3.73 6.25 8.62
N ILE A 225 4.71 7.10 8.92
CA ILE A 225 6.03 6.71 9.40
C ILE A 225 6.01 6.65 10.93
N ALA A 226 5.35 5.63 11.47
CA ALA A 226 5.41 5.30 12.89
C ALA A 226 5.20 3.79 13.12
N TYR A 227 5.55 3.33 14.31
CA TYR A 227 5.34 1.94 14.70
C TYR A 227 3.88 1.53 14.52
N ALA A 228 3.66 0.35 13.93
CA ALA A 228 2.34 -0.23 13.63
C ALA A 228 1.44 0.59 12.69
N GLN A 229 1.91 1.72 12.14
CA GLN A 229 1.23 2.38 11.03
C GLN A 229 1.39 1.55 9.76
N HIS A 230 0.40 1.71 8.87
CA HIS A 230 0.30 0.91 7.66
C HIS A 230 -0.12 1.77 6.48
N ALA A 231 0.44 1.43 5.32
CA ALA A 231 0.09 1.99 4.03
C ALA A 231 -0.55 0.91 3.15
N VAL A 232 -1.27 1.33 2.12
CA VAL A 232 -1.85 0.40 1.14
C VAL A 232 -0.70 -0.37 0.45
N GLY A 233 -0.81 -1.69 0.35
CA GLY A 233 0.21 -2.50 -0.34
C GLY A 233 0.12 -2.34 -1.86
N PRO A 234 1.21 -2.56 -2.61
CA PRO A 234 1.14 -2.60 -4.07
C PRO A 234 0.24 -3.76 -4.52
N TYR A 235 -0.42 -3.58 -5.67
CA TYR A 235 -1.36 -4.50 -6.32
C TYR A 235 -2.63 -4.88 -5.52
N THR A 236 -2.86 -4.26 -4.37
CA THR A 236 -4.10 -4.46 -3.62
C THR A 236 -5.28 -3.75 -4.27
N VAL A 237 -6.46 -4.36 -4.15
CA VAL A 237 -7.73 -3.76 -4.57
C VAL A 237 -8.20 -2.73 -3.53
N ARG A 238 -8.83 -1.66 -3.99
CA ARG A 238 -9.47 -0.64 -3.14
C ARG A 238 -10.99 -0.81 -3.13
N PRO A 239 -11.67 -0.55 -2.01
CA PRO A 239 -13.11 -0.72 -1.89
C PRO A 239 -13.83 0.48 -2.52
N ARG A 240 -13.83 0.51 -3.86
CA ARG A 240 -14.45 1.54 -4.70
C ARG A 240 -15.23 0.87 -5.83
N PRO A 241 -16.26 1.51 -6.40
CA PRO A 241 -17.23 0.84 -7.28
C PRO A 241 -16.61 0.06 -8.45
N LYS A 242 -15.54 0.59 -9.05
CA LYS A 242 -14.84 -0.02 -10.20
C LYS A 242 -13.74 -1.02 -9.84
N ALA A 243 -13.58 -1.38 -8.57
CA ALA A 243 -12.49 -2.22 -8.05
C ALA A 243 -11.08 -1.77 -8.51
N PRO A 244 -10.70 -0.49 -8.31
CA PRO A 244 -9.39 0.00 -8.68
C PRO A 244 -8.29 -0.63 -7.82
N VAL A 245 -7.11 -0.71 -8.40
CA VAL A 245 -5.93 -1.37 -7.83
C VAL A 245 -4.85 -0.32 -7.59
N ALA A 246 -4.12 -0.45 -6.48
CA ALA A 246 -2.95 0.37 -6.22
C ALA A 246 -1.75 -0.16 -7.02
N VAL A 247 -1.24 0.57 -8.01
CA VAL A 247 -0.29 0.00 -8.99
C VAL A 247 1.06 0.71 -8.96
N PRO A 248 2.17 -0.03 -8.82
CA PRO A 248 3.53 0.45 -9.11
C PRO A 248 3.68 1.16 -10.45
N LEU A 249 4.50 2.20 -10.49
CA LEU A 249 4.73 3.04 -11.66
C LEU A 249 6.23 3.15 -11.97
N HIS A 250 6.53 3.28 -13.26
CA HIS A 250 7.73 3.93 -13.74
C HIS A 250 7.61 5.45 -13.52
N TRP A 251 8.73 6.13 -13.29
CA TRP A 251 8.72 7.57 -13.00
C TRP A 251 8.19 8.39 -14.18
N GLU A 252 8.45 7.93 -15.41
CA GLU A 252 8.01 8.53 -16.67
C GLU A 252 6.47 8.55 -16.79
N GLU A 253 5.78 7.58 -16.20
CA GLU A 253 4.32 7.51 -16.22
C GLU A 253 3.66 8.66 -15.46
N LEU A 254 4.36 9.28 -14.50
CA LEU A 254 3.82 10.47 -13.82
C LEU A 254 3.67 11.66 -14.77
N SER A 255 4.43 11.70 -15.86
CA SER A 255 4.36 12.75 -16.88
C SER A 255 3.15 12.57 -17.82
N ASP A 256 2.51 11.39 -17.83
CA ASP A 256 1.29 11.13 -18.60
C ASP A 256 0.10 11.92 -18.02
N ARG A 257 -0.45 12.83 -18.83
CA ARG A 257 -1.62 13.63 -18.45
C ARG A 257 -2.89 12.78 -18.28
N ALA A 258 -2.97 11.65 -19.00
CA ALA A 258 -4.06 10.70 -18.93
C ALA A 258 -4.00 9.78 -17.70
N LEU A 259 -2.85 9.69 -17.02
CA LEU A 259 -2.75 8.92 -15.78
C LEU A 259 -3.75 9.44 -14.74
N LYS A 260 -4.55 8.54 -14.18
CA LYS A 260 -5.50 8.77 -13.09
C LYS A 260 -5.12 7.90 -11.87
N PRO A 261 -5.50 8.28 -10.64
CA PRO A 261 -5.14 7.53 -9.44
C PRO A 261 -5.75 6.13 -9.39
N ASP A 262 -6.80 5.88 -10.17
CA ASP A 262 -7.61 4.67 -10.26
C ASP A 262 -7.63 4.08 -11.68
N ARG A 263 -6.61 4.40 -12.50
CA ARG A 263 -6.47 3.94 -13.91
C ARG A 263 -6.63 2.43 -14.06
N TRP A 264 -6.04 1.67 -13.14
CA TRP A 264 -6.08 0.21 -13.16
C TRP A 264 -7.11 -0.33 -12.18
N THR A 265 -7.82 -1.35 -12.63
CA THR A 265 -8.87 -2.10 -11.95
C THR A 265 -8.58 -3.58 -12.08
N ILE A 266 -9.29 -4.43 -11.34
CA ILE A 266 -9.19 -5.89 -11.50
C ILE A 266 -9.32 -6.32 -12.98
N LYS A 267 -10.16 -5.64 -13.76
CA LYS A 267 -10.46 -6.02 -15.15
C LYS A 267 -9.34 -5.73 -16.14
N ASN A 268 -8.62 -4.62 -15.98
CA ASN A 268 -7.60 -4.18 -16.94
C ASN A 268 -6.16 -4.33 -16.42
N LEU A 269 -5.97 -4.71 -15.15
CA LEU A 269 -4.65 -4.98 -14.59
C LEU A 269 -3.88 -6.11 -15.30
N PRO A 270 -4.49 -7.19 -15.84
CA PRO A 270 -3.73 -8.24 -16.53
C PRO A 270 -2.80 -7.68 -17.61
N ALA A 271 -3.29 -6.79 -18.47
CA ALA A 271 -2.48 -6.15 -19.51
C ALA A 271 -1.30 -5.35 -18.93
N ARG A 272 -1.49 -4.73 -17.76
CA ARG A 272 -0.42 -4.02 -17.04
C ARG A 272 0.64 -4.97 -16.48
N LEU A 273 0.27 -6.17 -16.05
CA LEU A 273 1.25 -7.14 -15.55
C LEU A 273 2.14 -7.68 -16.68
N ASP A 274 1.62 -7.76 -17.90
CA ASP A 274 2.36 -8.20 -19.09
C ASP A 274 3.46 -7.20 -19.50
N GLU A 275 3.34 -5.92 -19.11
CA GLU A 275 4.37 -4.90 -19.32
C GLU A 275 5.59 -5.05 -18.38
N GLY A 276 5.50 -5.92 -17.37
CA GLY A 276 6.52 -6.12 -16.34
C GLY A 276 6.27 -5.29 -15.07
N ASP A 277 7.06 -5.58 -14.04
CA ASP A 277 6.95 -4.93 -12.74
C ASP A 277 7.88 -3.69 -12.66
N PRO A 278 7.33 -2.46 -12.55
CA PRO A 278 8.13 -1.24 -12.44
C PRO A 278 9.01 -1.16 -11.20
N TRP A 279 8.72 -1.96 -10.19
CA TRP A 279 9.48 -2.04 -8.96
C TRP A 279 10.45 -3.23 -8.93
N SER A 280 10.56 -4.01 -10.02
CA SER A 280 11.49 -5.15 -10.11
C SER A 280 12.95 -4.78 -9.79
N GLY A 281 13.34 -3.53 -10.03
CA GLY A 281 14.64 -2.96 -9.67
C GLY A 281 14.83 -2.59 -8.19
N MET A 282 13.80 -2.77 -7.33
CA MET A 282 13.81 -2.43 -5.89
C MET A 282 14.78 -3.30 -5.11
N THR A 283 16.06 -2.99 -5.28
CA THR A 283 17.23 -3.63 -4.70
C THR A 283 18.10 -2.53 -4.06
N GLY A 284 19.05 -2.91 -3.20
CA GLY A 284 20.06 -1.97 -2.70
C GLY A 284 19.52 -0.90 -1.74
N ALA A 285 18.88 -1.33 -0.66
CA ALA A 285 18.41 -0.45 0.42
C ALA A 285 19.53 0.51 0.88
N ARG A 286 19.26 1.82 0.78
CA ARG A 286 20.25 2.87 1.06
C ARG A 286 20.17 3.30 2.52
N ALA A 287 21.31 3.70 3.08
CA ALA A 287 21.33 4.28 4.42
C ALA A 287 20.54 5.60 4.40
N LEU A 288 19.77 5.87 5.47
CA LEU A 288 19.20 7.20 5.64
C LEU A 288 20.36 8.21 5.70
N PRO A 289 20.36 9.28 4.87
CA PRO A 289 21.43 10.26 4.87
C PRO A 289 21.56 10.89 6.26
N LYS A 290 22.79 10.88 6.79
CA LYS A 290 23.10 11.65 7.99
C LYS A 290 23.05 13.13 7.62
N ARG A 291 22.60 13.96 8.55
CA ARG A 291 22.54 15.42 8.41
C ARG A 291 23.87 15.93 7.85
N THR A 292 23.86 16.52 6.66
CA THR A 292 24.92 17.45 6.28
C THR A 292 24.67 18.70 7.10
N SER A 293 25.58 19.00 8.02
CA SER A 293 25.66 20.31 8.65
C SER A 293 25.97 21.33 7.55
N SER A 294 24.93 21.99 7.04
CA SER A 294 25.04 23.34 6.48
C SER A 294 24.80 24.33 7.61
#